data_AF-A0A0C9TH39-F1
#
_entry.id   AF-A0A0C9TH39-F1
#
_cell.length_a   1.000
_cell.length_b   1.000
_cell.length_c   1.000
_cell.angle_alpha   90.00
_cell.angle_beta   90.00
_cell.angle_gamma   90.00
#
_symmetry.space_group_name_H-M   'P 1'
#
loop_
_entity.id
_entity.type
_entity.pdbx_description
1 polymer ?
#
loop_
_entity_poly.entity_id
_entity_poly.type
_entity_poly.pdbx_seq_one_letter_code
_entity_poly.pdbx_strand_id
1 'polypeptide(L)'
;MTRMKRWRLCCPLSPLRSRNSKATTMSQFEYHADSELEDFISDDFDIPVIASDEEDQEIDQLISETLRNEPALKPVGFTFINEFSPDMPAKPEPKRCQKRKEPADEPAKKQPKPKKSRKSKTPAFESDGEEEPKLSIRAYLHLETTTSQPGRGRNKPPTTVMKAAQCAPFIFHADDTFKFFTNAVATAVKTTAANLTLSRLRWKFETPANLPMKVLSNSVGYDAMIETVKEHTKGHTIFLFLPKPVNLEAPATEVSSRNNGTYEYDEDPGDVAPEDLSHKAQISALRAGFSTEREDLERKFPIGNHVLFPEKRIYAKNGLFWEMTSL
;
A
#
# COMPACT_ATOMS: atom_id res chain seq x y z
N MET A 1 31.70 -1.66 -14.31
CA MET A 1 30.88 -0.85 -13.37
C MET A 1 29.56 -0.42 -14.03
N THR A 2 28.50 -1.23 -13.92
CA THR A 2 27.16 -0.94 -14.47
C THR A 2 26.51 0.21 -13.71
N ARG A 3 26.16 1.31 -14.39
CA ARG A 3 25.36 2.38 -13.79
C ARG A 3 23.89 2.00 -13.90
N MET A 4 23.28 1.61 -12.77
CA MET A 4 21.84 1.44 -12.69
C MET A 4 21.20 2.81 -12.46
N LYS A 5 20.45 3.31 -13.44
CA LYS A 5 19.59 4.48 -13.22
C LYS A 5 18.39 4.04 -12.39
N ARG A 6 18.26 4.62 -11.20
CA ARG A 6 17.17 4.34 -10.27
C ARG A 6 15.98 5.22 -10.62
N TRP A 7 14.90 4.59 -11.08
CA TRP A 7 13.63 5.27 -11.22
C TRP A 7 12.84 5.10 -9.91
N ARG A 8 12.64 6.20 -9.17
CA ARG A 8 11.59 6.26 -8.16
C ARG A 8 10.38 6.91 -8.82
N LEU A 9 9.23 6.23 -8.79
CA LEU A 9 7.96 6.91 -9.02
C LEU A 9 7.77 7.89 -7.85
N CYS A 10 8.07 9.17 -8.08
CA CYS A 10 7.84 10.24 -7.12
C CYS A 10 6.34 10.51 -7.04
N CYS A 11 5.67 9.90 -6.06
CA CYS A 11 4.46 10.49 -5.50
C CYS A 11 4.90 11.61 -4.54
N PRO A 12 4.37 12.84 -4.66
CA PRO A 12 4.72 13.94 -3.76
C PRO A 12 4.27 13.60 -2.33
N LEU A 13 5.26 13.41 -1.45
CA LEU A 13 5.05 13.24 -0.01
C LEU A 13 5.09 14.63 0.63
N SER A 14 3.96 15.09 1.15
CA SER A 14 3.88 16.30 1.97
C SER A 14 4.60 16.11 3.32
N PRO A 15 5.18 17.17 3.92
CA PRO A 15 5.91 17.04 5.17
C PRO A 15 4.95 16.89 6.36
N LEU A 16 5.09 15.79 7.10
CA LEU A 16 4.41 15.54 8.37
C LEU A 16 4.97 16.44 9.47
N ARG A 17 4.14 17.39 9.91
CA ARG A 17 4.38 18.27 11.05
C ARG A 17 4.31 17.46 12.35
N SER A 18 5.46 17.15 12.93
CA SER A 18 5.57 16.52 14.25
C SER A 18 5.15 17.51 15.34
N ARG A 19 4.07 17.20 16.07
CA ARG A 19 3.75 17.80 17.36
C ARG A 19 3.85 16.69 18.41
N ASN A 20 4.80 16.83 19.33
CA ASN A 20 4.69 16.21 20.64
C ASN A 20 5.23 17.18 21.70
N SER A 21 4.34 17.53 22.62
CA SER A 21 4.66 18.13 23.90
C SER A 21 5.12 17.06 24.88
N LYS A 22 6.26 17.27 25.54
CA LYS A 22 6.42 17.11 26.99
C LYS A 22 7.75 17.73 27.43
N ALA A 23 7.66 18.56 28.47
CA ALA A 23 8.73 19.35 29.03
C ALA A 23 9.89 18.48 29.51
N THR A 24 11.10 18.85 29.10
CA THR A 24 12.36 18.44 29.72
C THR A 24 13.24 19.66 29.72
N THR A 25 13.59 20.12 30.91
CA THR A 25 14.52 21.20 31.20
C THR A 25 15.85 20.89 30.53
N MET A 26 16.27 21.72 29.58
CA MET A 26 17.59 21.59 28.96
C MET A 26 18.26 22.95 28.82
N SER A 27 19.48 22.96 29.34
CA SER A 27 20.54 23.96 29.32
C SER A 27 20.58 24.82 28.04
N GLN A 28 20.64 26.14 28.24
CA GLN A 28 20.95 27.11 27.20
C GLN A 28 22.41 26.96 26.79
N PHE A 29 22.63 26.60 25.53
CA PHE A 29 23.87 26.86 24.80
C PHE A 29 23.53 27.87 23.71
N GLU A 30 23.99 29.11 23.88
CA GLU A 30 24.03 30.11 22.83
C GLU A 30 25.03 29.68 21.76
N TYR A 31 24.55 29.40 20.56
CA TYR A 31 25.37 29.35 19.37
C TYR A 31 24.99 30.55 18.50
N HIS A 32 25.89 31.54 18.47
CA HIS A 32 25.96 32.54 17.42
C HIS A 32 26.30 31.83 16.10
N ALA A 33 25.41 31.92 15.12
CA ALA A 33 25.68 31.51 13.75
C ALA A 33 25.74 32.78 12.90
N ASP A 34 26.97 33.22 12.63
CA ASP A 34 27.28 34.23 11.64
C ASP A 34 26.90 33.71 10.25
N SER A 35 26.01 34.44 9.59
CA SER A 35 25.65 34.26 8.18
C SER A 35 26.62 35.06 7.33
N GLU A 36 27.69 34.41 6.87
CA GLU A 36 28.45 34.87 5.70
C GLU A 36 28.79 33.64 4.86
N LEU A 37 28.11 33.49 3.73
CA LEU A 37 28.71 32.89 2.55
C LEU A 37 27.99 33.42 1.32
N GLU A 38 28.62 34.45 0.79
CA GLU A 38 28.34 35.09 -0.48
C GLU A 38 28.59 34.14 -1.66
N ASP A 39 27.87 34.43 -2.73
CA ASP A 39 28.33 34.48 -4.12
C ASP A 39 29.26 33.36 -4.59
N PHE A 40 28.64 32.32 -5.18
CA PHE A 40 29.32 31.45 -6.13
C PHE A 40 28.67 31.53 -7.52
N ILE A 41 29.19 32.50 -8.29
CA ILE A 41 29.59 32.42 -9.71
C ILE A 41 28.59 31.73 -10.65
N SER A 42 27.87 32.57 -11.41
CA SER A 42 27.30 32.20 -12.70
C SER A 42 28.43 32.12 -13.74
N ASP A 43 28.81 30.90 -14.12
CA ASP A 43 29.65 30.67 -15.30
C ASP A 43 28.75 30.25 -16.47
N ASP A 44 28.70 31.13 -17.48
CA ASP A 44 28.18 30.91 -18.81
C ASP A 44 28.87 29.70 -19.46
N PHE A 45 28.16 28.60 -19.60
CA PHE A 45 28.54 27.52 -20.52
C PHE A 45 27.72 27.65 -21.80
N ASP A 46 28.31 28.30 -22.80
CA ASP A 46 27.88 28.23 -24.20
C ASP A 46 28.00 26.78 -24.69
N ILE A 47 26.86 26.07 -24.74
CA ILE A 47 26.75 24.75 -25.37
C ILE A 47 26.49 24.96 -26.87
N PRO A 48 27.36 24.49 -27.77
CA PRO A 48 27.11 24.58 -29.20
C PRO A 48 25.89 23.73 -29.58
N VAL A 49 24.89 24.39 -30.15
CA VAL A 49 23.73 23.78 -30.79
C VAL A 49 24.21 23.03 -32.02
N ILE A 50 24.32 21.70 -31.90
CA ILE A 50 24.49 20.81 -33.05
C ILE A 50 23.07 20.52 -33.55
N ALA A 51 22.71 21.14 -34.66
CA ALA A 51 21.50 20.84 -35.41
C ALA A 51 21.67 19.46 -36.07
N SER A 52 20.96 18.46 -35.55
CA SER A 52 20.81 17.14 -36.17
C SER A 52 19.38 17.02 -36.70
N ASP A 53 19.15 17.52 -37.91
CA ASP A 53 17.82 17.67 -38.54
C ASP A 53 17.46 16.51 -39.51
N GLU A 54 18.19 15.38 -39.49
CA GLU A 54 18.04 14.35 -40.53
C GLU A 54 17.47 12.98 -40.07
N GLU A 55 17.31 12.69 -38.77
CA GLU A 55 16.86 11.36 -38.32
C GLU A 55 15.34 11.22 -38.05
N ASP A 56 14.60 12.33 -37.96
CA ASP A 56 13.16 12.27 -37.59
C ASP A 56 12.21 11.93 -38.76
N GLN A 57 12.67 11.92 -40.01
CA GLN A 57 11.79 11.62 -41.17
C GLN A 57 11.58 10.12 -41.43
N GLU A 58 12.44 9.24 -40.92
CA GLU A 58 12.35 7.80 -41.19
C GLU A 58 11.32 7.10 -40.28
N ILE A 59 11.13 7.61 -39.05
CA ILE A 59 10.21 7.03 -38.06
C ILE A 59 8.75 7.25 -38.48
N ASP A 60 8.42 8.42 -39.03
CA ASP A 60 7.06 8.75 -39.46
C ASP A 60 6.60 7.94 -40.68
N GLN A 61 7.54 7.50 -41.54
CA GLN A 61 7.21 6.61 -42.66
C GLN A 61 6.89 5.19 -42.17
N LEU A 62 7.60 4.68 -41.16
CA LEU A 62 7.38 3.33 -40.63
C LEU A 62 6.04 3.19 -39.88
N ILE A 63 5.63 4.24 -39.15
CA ILE A 63 4.33 4.27 -38.46
C ILE A 63 3.17 4.31 -39.47
N SER A 64 3.34 5.07 -40.57
CA SER A 64 2.32 5.20 -41.61
C SER A 64 2.11 3.91 -42.42
N GLU A 65 3.16 3.11 -42.60
CA GLU A 65 3.06 1.83 -43.31
C GLU A 65 2.43 0.73 -42.43
N THR A 66 2.66 0.78 -41.12
CA THR A 66 2.11 -0.20 -40.17
C THR A 66 0.59 -0.07 -40.01
N LEU A 67 0.04 1.15 -40.09
CA LEU A 67 -1.40 1.40 -39.97
C LEU A 67 -2.22 0.98 -41.20
N ARG A 68 -1.60 0.77 -42.38
CA ARG A 68 -2.33 0.35 -43.60
C ARG A 68 -2.58 -1.15 -43.68
N ASN A 69 -1.89 -1.96 -42.87
CA ASN A 69 -1.92 -3.41 -42.98
C ASN A 69 -2.69 -4.12 -41.85
N GLU A 70 -3.48 -3.42 -41.03
CA GLU A 70 -4.36 -4.10 -40.08
C GLU A 70 -5.57 -4.74 -40.82
N PRO A 71 -5.68 -6.08 -40.86
CA PRO A 71 -6.87 -6.72 -41.39
C PRO A 71 -8.03 -6.48 -40.43
N ALA A 72 -9.14 -5.96 -40.96
CA ALA A 72 -10.38 -5.69 -40.24
C ALA A 72 -10.87 -6.91 -39.44
N LEU A 73 -10.49 -6.98 -38.16
CA LEU A 73 -11.00 -7.98 -37.23
C LEU A 73 -12.44 -7.60 -36.88
N LYS A 74 -13.36 -8.46 -37.32
CA LYS A 74 -14.79 -8.33 -37.05
C LYS A 74 -15.03 -8.28 -35.54
N PRO A 75 -15.96 -7.45 -35.05
CA PRO A 75 -16.29 -7.35 -33.64
C PRO A 75 -16.84 -8.69 -33.15
N VAL A 76 -16.07 -9.39 -32.33
CA VAL A 76 -16.54 -10.57 -31.60
C VAL A 76 -17.47 -10.05 -30.51
N GLY A 77 -18.78 -10.28 -30.70
CA GLY A 77 -19.80 -9.95 -29.71
C GLY A 77 -19.51 -10.65 -28.39
N PHE A 78 -19.02 -9.88 -27.42
CA PHE A 78 -18.79 -10.35 -26.07
C PHE A 78 -20.14 -10.35 -25.32
N THR A 79 -20.91 -11.43 -25.50
CA THR A 79 -22.13 -11.65 -24.72
C THR A 79 -21.78 -12.00 -23.28
N PHE A 80 -22.13 -11.09 -22.37
CA PHE A 80 -22.02 -11.28 -20.93
C PHE A 80 -23.07 -12.29 -20.47
N ILE A 81 -22.71 -13.57 -20.39
CA ILE A 81 -23.55 -14.61 -19.79
C ILE A 81 -23.48 -14.44 -18.27
N ASN A 82 -24.48 -13.76 -17.70
CA ASN A 82 -24.66 -13.67 -16.26
C ASN A 82 -25.45 -14.90 -15.79
N GLU A 83 -24.76 -16.04 -15.71
CA GLU A 83 -25.32 -17.32 -15.25
C GLU A 83 -24.81 -17.63 -13.85
N PHE A 84 -25.39 -16.97 -12.84
CA PHE A 84 -25.29 -17.37 -11.45
C PHE A 84 -26.61 -17.12 -10.71
N SER A 85 -27.60 -17.96 -11.00
CA SER A 85 -28.69 -18.26 -10.07
C SER A 85 -28.50 -19.68 -9.56
N PRO A 86 -27.95 -19.89 -8.35
CA PRO A 86 -28.14 -21.14 -7.66
C PRO A 86 -29.52 -21.12 -6.99
N ASP A 87 -30.39 -21.95 -7.55
CA ASP A 87 -31.67 -22.41 -7.03
C ASP A 87 -31.52 -22.84 -5.56
N MET A 88 -32.24 -22.18 -4.65
CA MET A 88 -32.22 -22.47 -3.22
C MET A 88 -33.22 -23.58 -2.90
N PRO A 89 -32.80 -24.75 -2.35
CA PRO A 89 -33.75 -25.70 -1.82
C PRO A 89 -34.39 -25.17 -0.53
N ALA A 90 -35.72 -25.20 -0.51
CA ALA A 90 -36.57 -24.83 0.61
C ALA A 90 -36.12 -25.47 1.93
N LYS A 91 -35.81 -24.63 2.91
CA LYS A 91 -35.41 -25.07 4.25
C LYS A 91 -36.67 -25.38 5.09
N PRO A 92 -36.74 -26.55 5.74
CA PRO A 92 -37.91 -26.97 6.51
C PRO A 92 -38.06 -26.19 7.83
N GLU A 93 -39.32 -25.90 8.16
CA GLU A 93 -39.75 -25.22 9.39
C GLU A 93 -39.28 -25.96 10.67
N PRO A 94 -38.77 -25.25 11.69
CA PRO A 94 -38.47 -25.86 12.98
C PRO A 94 -39.76 -26.12 13.78
N LYS A 95 -39.98 -27.41 14.10
CA LYS A 95 -41.04 -27.91 14.97
C LYS A 95 -41.02 -27.23 16.34
N ARG A 96 -42.11 -26.52 16.59
CA ARG A 96 -42.62 -25.98 17.86
C ARG A 96 -42.60 -27.04 18.97
N CYS A 97 -41.66 -26.96 19.91
CA CYS A 97 -41.69 -27.75 21.13
C CYS A 97 -42.46 -26.96 22.20
N GLN A 98 -43.76 -27.23 22.32
CA GLN A 98 -44.58 -26.81 23.45
C GLN A 98 -44.22 -27.66 24.67
N LYS A 99 -43.73 -27.05 25.75
CA LYS A 99 -43.92 -27.61 27.09
C LYS A 99 -44.24 -26.52 28.10
N ARG A 100 -45.54 -26.28 28.17
CA ARG A 100 -46.35 -25.66 29.22
C ARG A 100 -45.91 -26.14 30.61
N LYS A 101 -45.69 -25.21 31.54
CA LYS A 101 -46.03 -25.28 32.98
C LYS A 101 -45.92 -23.88 33.61
N GLU A 102 -47.04 -23.18 33.57
CA GLU A 102 -47.50 -22.26 34.64
C GLU A 102 -48.19 -23.12 35.75
N PRO A 103 -48.58 -22.61 36.94
CA PRO A 103 -48.91 -21.21 37.28
C PRO A 103 -48.50 -20.72 38.71
N ALA A 104 -48.97 -19.49 39.01
CA ALA A 104 -49.13 -18.80 40.30
C ALA A 104 -47.91 -17.98 40.78
N ASP A 105 -48.00 -16.72 41.23
CA ASP A 105 -49.16 -15.88 41.56
C ASP A 105 -48.75 -14.38 41.52
N GLU A 106 -49.72 -13.51 41.31
CA GLU A 106 -49.69 -12.03 41.19
C GLU A 106 -49.40 -11.30 42.54
N PRO A 107 -49.49 -9.95 42.71
CA PRO A 107 -49.34 -8.80 41.79
C PRO A 107 -48.57 -7.57 42.39
N ALA A 108 -48.48 -6.50 41.58
CA ALA A 108 -48.54 -5.07 41.97
C ALA A 108 -47.23 -4.30 42.28
N LYS A 109 -46.89 -3.34 41.40
CA LYS A 109 -47.21 -1.90 41.61
C LYS A 109 -46.74 -1.03 40.43
N LYS A 110 -47.72 -0.33 39.85
CA LYS A 110 -47.58 0.85 38.99
C LYS A 110 -46.86 1.98 39.73
N GLN A 111 -45.93 2.69 39.07
CA GLN A 111 -45.72 4.12 39.35
C GLN A 111 -45.53 4.94 38.05
N PRO A 112 -46.14 6.14 37.98
CA PRO A 112 -46.17 6.97 36.78
C PRO A 112 -45.03 8.01 36.70
N LYS A 113 -44.78 8.44 35.47
CA LYS A 113 -43.82 9.45 35.00
C LYS A 113 -43.97 10.83 35.67
N PRO A 114 -42.89 11.60 35.85
CA PRO A 114 -42.95 13.05 35.80
C PRO A 114 -42.48 13.60 34.43
N LYS A 115 -43.42 14.24 33.72
CA LYS A 115 -43.16 15.15 32.59
C LYS A 115 -42.48 16.41 33.13
N LYS A 116 -41.30 16.76 32.64
CA LYS A 116 -40.73 18.11 32.82
C LYS A 116 -40.54 18.79 31.47
N SER A 117 -41.54 19.61 31.13
CA SER A 117 -41.46 20.64 30.10
C SER A 117 -40.63 21.81 30.63
N ARG A 118 -39.61 22.25 29.88
CA ARG A 118 -39.16 23.65 29.98
C ARG A 118 -38.75 24.14 28.60
N LYS A 119 -39.68 24.90 28.01
CA LYS A 119 -39.52 25.73 26.83
C LYS A 119 -38.68 26.93 27.27
N SER A 120 -37.41 27.01 26.86
CA SER A 120 -36.63 28.24 26.87
C SER A 120 -36.35 28.60 25.42
N LYS A 121 -37.13 29.57 24.93
CA LYS A 121 -36.96 30.24 23.65
C LYS A 121 -35.96 31.37 23.90
N THR A 122 -34.75 31.24 23.38
CA THR A 122 -33.72 32.29 23.37
C THR A 122 -33.28 32.51 21.93
N PRO A 123 -32.98 33.77 21.55
CA PRO A 123 -33.09 34.27 20.19
C PRO A 123 -31.87 33.90 19.34
N ALA A 124 -32.12 33.87 18.04
CA ALA A 124 -31.18 33.65 16.97
C ALA A 124 -29.94 34.54 17.13
N PHE A 125 -28.80 33.90 17.38
CA PHE A 125 -27.49 34.43 17.02
C PHE A 125 -27.17 33.78 15.68
N GLU A 126 -27.18 34.58 14.61
CA GLU A 126 -26.64 34.19 13.30
C GLU A 126 -25.12 34.07 13.48
N SER A 127 -24.67 32.89 13.92
CA SER A 127 -23.25 32.59 14.09
C SER A 127 -22.67 32.19 12.73
N ASP A 128 -22.06 33.18 12.13
CA ASP A 128 -20.94 33.14 11.20
C ASP A 128 -20.21 31.77 11.14
N GLY A 129 -20.32 31.11 9.99
CA GLY A 129 -19.39 30.08 9.51
C GLY A 129 -19.11 28.87 10.41
N GLU A 130 -20.12 28.18 10.95
CA GLU A 130 -19.91 26.90 11.65
C GLU A 130 -19.37 25.82 10.68
N GLU A 131 -18.04 25.63 10.67
CA GLU A 131 -17.37 24.48 10.05
C GLU A 131 -17.84 23.21 10.77
N GLU A 132 -18.73 22.46 10.13
CA GLU A 132 -19.33 21.23 10.66
C GLU A 132 -18.22 20.29 11.18
N PRO A 133 -18.32 19.82 12.45
CA PRO A 133 -17.24 19.07 13.06
C PRO A 133 -16.95 17.78 12.29
N LYS A 134 -15.72 17.65 11.79
CA LYS A 134 -15.27 16.49 11.01
C LYS A 134 -15.53 15.20 11.76
N LEU A 135 -16.36 14.34 11.19
CA LEU A 135 -16.76 13.08 11.79
C LEU A 135 -15.55 12.15 11.90
N SER A 136 -15.08 11.93 13.13
CA SER A 136 -13.95 11.02 13.41
C SER A 136 -14.42 9.57 13.59
N ILE A 137 -13.76 8.65 12.90
CA ILE A 137 -14.06 7.22 12.83
C ILE A 137 -12.87 6.45 13.41
N ARG A 138 -13.12 5.58 14.39
CA ARG A 138 -12.11 4.72 15.01
C ARG A 138 -12.18 3.32 14.41
N ALA A 139 -11.08 2.84 13.84
CA ALA A 139 -10.99 1.49 13.29
C ALA A 139 -10.10 0.59 14.14
N TYR A 140 -10.60 -0.60 14.46
CA TYR A 140 -9.86 -1.71 15.05
C TYR A 140 -9.61 -2.77 13.99
N LEU A 141 -8.33 -3.10 13.74
CA LEU A 141 -7.95 -4.01 12.67
C LEU A 141 -7.57 -5.40 13.21
N HIS A 142 -8.14 -6.43 12.59
CA HIS A 142 -7.89 -7.84 12.89
C HIS A 142 -7.30 -8.55 11.67
N LEU A 143 -6.10 -9.12 11.85
CA LEU A 143 -5.41 -9.92 10.84
C LEU A 143 -5.78 -11.38 10.97
N GLU A 144 -6.49 -11.91 9.98
CA GLU A 144 -6.93 -13.29 9.95
C GLU A 144 -5.82 -14.22 9.45
N THR A 145 -5.47 -15.20 10.28
CA THR A 145 -4.57 -16.30 9.93
C THR A 145 -5.36 -17.59 9.87
N THR A 146 -5.33 -18.24 8.72
CA THR A 146 -5.88 -19.59 8.54
C THR A 146 -4.79 -20.59 8.84
N THR A 147 -4.92 -21.32 9.94
CA THR A 147 -4.05 -22.47 10.22
C THR A 147 -4.86 -23.75 9.99
N SER A 148 -4.35 -24.60 9.10
CA SER A 148 -4.87 -25.96 8.93
C SER A 148 -4.31 -26.80 10.07
N GLN A 149 -5.17 -27.27 10.97
CA GLN A 149 -4.75 -28.23 11.98
C GLN A 149 -4.93 -29.64 11.43
N PRO A 150 -3.92 -30.53 11.56
CA PRO A 150 -4.07 -31.91 11.15
C PRO A 150 -5.21 -32.55 11.95
N GLY A 151 -6.13 -33.20 11.24
CA GLY A 151 -7.25 -33.89 11.87
C GLY A 151 -6.73 -34.94 12.86
N ARG A 152 -7.19 -34.88 14.13
CA ARG A 152 -6.96 -35.96 15.10
C ARG A 152 -7.81 -37.17 14.71
N GLY A 153 -7.34 -37.93 13.73
CA GLY A 153 -7.98 -39.15 13.23
C GLY A 153 -7.63 -39.42 11.77
N ARG A 154 -7.29 -40.68 11.46
CA ARG A 154 -6.79 -41.14 10.15
C ARG A 154 -7.70 -40.79 8.96
N ASN A 155 -8.98 -40.48 9.19
CA ASN A 155 -10.00 -40.24 8.17
C ASN A 155 -10.81 -38.93 8.37
N LYS A 156 -10.38 -38.00 9.23
CA LYS A 156 -11.12 -36.74 9.43
C LYS A 156 -10.52 -35.63 8.56
N PRO A 157 -11.33 -34.87 7.80
CA PRO A 157 -10.81 -33.75 7.03
C PRO A 157 -10.17 -32.71 7.95
N PRO A 158 -9.11 -32.00 7.51
CA PRO A 158 -8.46 -30.97 8.29
C PRO A 158 -9.46 -29.87 8.68
N THR A 159 -9.54 -29.57 9.98
CA THR A 159 -10.35 -28.44 10.45
C THR A 159 -9.54 -27.16 10.29
N THR A 160 -10.05 -26.21 9.50
CA THR A 160 -9.44 -24.89 9.38
C THR A 160 -9.84 -24.06 10.61
N VAL A 161 -8.85 -23.68 11.41
CA VAL A 161 -9.07 -22.78 12.55
C VAL A 161 -8.62 -21.38 12.14
N MET A 162 -9.51 -20.40 12.26
CA MET A 162 -9.17 -18.99 12.04
C MET A 162 -8.70 -18.38 13.37
N LYS A 163 -7.47 -17.87 13.38
CA LYS A 163 -6.95 -17.05 14.49
C LYS A 163 -6.80 -15.62 14.00
N ALA A 164 -7.34 -14.65 14.75
CA ALA A 164 -7.20 -13.24 14.45
C ALA A 164 -6.15 -12.61 15.37
N ALA A 165 -5.16 -11.92 14.81
CA ALA A 165 -4.24 -11.07 15.56
C ALA A 165 -4.74 -9.62 15.49
N GLN A 166 -4.90 -8.97 16.64
CA GLN A 166 -5.36 -7.58 16.69
C GLN A 166 -4.19 -6.60 16.50
N CYS A 167 -4.36 -5.66 15.58
CA CYS A 167 -3.41 -4.56 15.35
C CYS A 167 -3.77 -3.34 16.21
N ALA A 168 -2.86 -2.36 16.26
CA ALA A 168 -3.13 -1.09 16.89
C ALA A 168 -4.31 -0.37 16.19
N PRO A 169 -5.25 0.20 16.95
CA PRO A 169 -6.34 0.98 16.36
C PRO A 169 -5.81 2.27 15.76
N PHE A 170 -6.51 2.77 14.74
CA PHE A 170 -6.23 4.07 14.14
C PHE A 170 -7.53 4.86 13.96
N ILE A 171 -7.39 6.18 13.81
CA ILE A 171 -8.50 7.11 13.65
C ILE A 171 -8.32 7.80 12.29
N PHE A 172 -9.42 7.94 11.57
CA PHE A 172 -9.52 8.68 10.30
C PHE A 172 -10.85 9.44 10.27
N HIS A 173 -11.05 10.30 9.28
CA HIS A 173 -12.22 11.16 9.15
C HIS A 173 -13.09 10.75 7.96
N ALA A 174 -14.37 11.10 8.01
CA ALA A 174 -15.31 10.80 6.94
C ALA A 174 -14.98 11.47 5.60
N ASP A 175 -14.19 12.54 5.62
CA ASP A 175 -13.78 13.28 4.41
C ASP A 175 -12.45 12.75 3.82
N ASP A 176 -11.81 11.79 4.50
CA ASP A 176 -10.56 11.21 4.02
C ASP A 176 -10.81 10.37 2.76
N THR A 177 -9.90 10.46 1.80
CA THR A 177 -9.99 9.68 0.56
C THR A 177 -9.73 8.20 0.79
N PHE A 178 -10.25 7.34 -0.08
CA PHE A 178 -9.95 5.89 -0.05
C PHE A 178 -8.44 5.60 -0.05
N LYS A 179 -7.64 6.39 -0.78
CA LYS A 179 -6.17 6.26 -0.79
C LYS A 179 -5.57 6.49 0.60
N PHE A 180 -6.01 7.54 1.31
CA PHE A 180 -5.58 7.81 2.68
C PHE A 180 -5.93 6.64 3.61
N PHE A 181 -7.18 6.16 3.54
CA PHE A 181 -7.65 5.02 4.32
C PHE A 181 -6.79 3.76 4.07
N THR A 182 -6.52 3.41 2.80
CA THR A 182 -5.68 2.24 2.49
C THR A 182 -4.25 2.37 3.02
N ASN A 183 -3.66 3.58 3.00
CA ASN A 183 -2.34 3.84 3.58
C ASN A 183 -2.35 3.75 5.11
N ALA A 184 -3.43 4.20 5.77
CA ALA A 184 -3.59 4.06 7.22
C ALA A 184 -3.68 2.57 7.62
N VAL A 185 -4.45 1.77 6.86
CA VAL A 185 -4.50 0.31 7.03
C VAL A 185 -3.12 -0.32 6.82
N ALA A 186 -2.41 0.06 5.75
CA ALA A 186 -1.06 -0.45 5.47
C ALA A 186 -0.08 -0.15 6.61
N THR A 187 -0.15 1.06 7.15
CA THR A 187 0.67 1.51 8.29
C THR A 187 0.36 0.70 9.55
N ALA A 188 -0.92 0.46 9.85
CA ALA A 188 -1.34 -0.35 11.00
C ALA A 188 -0.86 -1.81 10.91
N VAL A 189 -0.76 -2.35 9.69
CA VAL A 189 -0.26 -3.71 9.42
C VAL A 189 1.26 -3.77 9.26
N LYS A 190 1.94 -2.62 9.18
CA LYS A 190 3.38 -2.49 8.89
C LYS A 190 3.76 -3.10 7.53
N THR A 191 2.95 -2.83 6.51
CA THR A 191 3.20 -3.28 5.13
C THR A 191 2.98 -2.14 4.13
N THR A 192 3.31 -2.36 2.87
CA THR A 192 3.02 -1.42 1.78
C THR A 192 1.60 -1.63 1.27
N ALA A 193 0.92 -0.55 0.84
CA ALA A 193 -0.45 -0.62 0.32
C ALA A 193 -0.62 -1.62 -0.84
N ALA A 194 0.41 -1.79 -1.68
CA ALA A 194 0.44 -2.77 -2.77
C ALA A 194 0.40 -4.24 -2.31
N ASN A 195 0.82 -4.52 -1.08
CA ASN A 195 0.83 -5.88 -0.51
C ASN A 195 -0.45 -6.19 0.27
N LEU A 196 -1.40 -5.25 0.34
CA LEU A 196 -2.68 -5.47 1.00
C LEU A 196 -3.64 -6.22 0.06
N THR A 197 -4.22 -7.31 0.56
CA THR A 197 -5.26 -8.07 -0.16
C THR A 197 -6.63 -7.39 -0.01
N LEU A 198 -6.79 -6.17 -0.55
CA LEU A 198 -7.99 -5.34 -0.38
C LEU A 198 -9.28 -6.05 -0.85
N SER A 199 -9.20 -6.93 -1.85
CA SER A 199 -10.33 -7.74 -2.34
C SER A 199 -11.00 -8.60 -1.24
N ARG A 200 -10.29 -8.87 -0.14
CA ARG A 200 -10.76 -9.66 1.00
C ARG A 200 -10.89 -8.84 2.28
N LEU A 201 -10.72 -7.52 2.21
CA LEU A 201 -10.96 -6.62 3.34
C LEU A 201 -12.45 -6.61 3.65
N ARG A 202 -12.79 -6.90 4.89
CA ARG A 202 -14.18 -6.92 5.38
C ARG A 202 -14.30 -6.00 6.58
N TRP A 203 -15.50 -5.47 6.80
CA TRP A 203 -15.76 -4.57 7.91
C TRP A 203 -17.14 -4.81 8.54
N LYS A 204 -17.30 -4.40 9.80
CA LYS A 204 -18.58 -4.30 10.51
C LYS A 204 -18.50 -3.28 11.64
N PHE A 205 -19.65 -2.84 12.16
CA PHE A 205 -19.70 -2.03 13.37
C PHE A 205 -19.34 -2.83 14.62
N GLU A 206 -18.84 -2.15 15.65
CA GLU A 206 -18.57 -2.76 16.96
C GLU A 206 -19.86 -3.26 17.63
N THR A 207 -20.93 -2.47 17.55
CA THR A 207 -22.25 -2.82 18.07
C THR A 207 -23.32 -2.63 16.99
N PRO A 208 -24.30 -3.54 16.87
CA PRO A 208 -24.43 -4.83 17.57
C PRO A 208 -23.48 -5.91 17.02
N ALA A 209 -23.02 -6.83 17.89
CA ALA A 209 -22.00 -7.83 17.56
C ALA A 209 -22.37 -8.78 16.39
N ASN A 210 -23.67 -8.98 16.17
CA ASN A 210 -24.23 -9.93 15.19
C ASN A 210 -24.47 -9.33 13.80
N LEU A 211 -23.93 -8.14 13.51
CA LEU A 211 -24.08 -7.53 12.19
C LEU A 211 -23.30 -8.35 11.12
N PRO A 212 -23.89 -8.59 9.93
CA PRO A 212 -23.15 -9.21 8.83
C PRO A 212 -21.93 -8.37 8.44
N MET A 213 -20.83 -9.04 8.15
CA MET A 213 -19.63 -8.40 7.62
C MET A 213 -19.84 -8.00 6.16
N LYS A 214 -19.47 -6.77 5.81
CA LYS A 214 -19.52 -6.24 4.44
C LYS A 214 -18.11 -6.22 3.83
N VAL A 215 -18.00 -6.35 2.51
CA VAL A 215 -16.72 -6.29 1.79
C VAL A 215 -16.35 -4.84 1.50
N LEU A 216 -15.05 -4.51 1.58
CA LEU A 216 -14.48 -3.17 1.39
C LEU A 216 -13.31 -3.22 0.40
N SER A 217 -13.59 -3.59 -0.86
CA SER A 217 -12.54 -3.81 -1.87
C SER A 217 -12.13 -2.56 -2.64
N ASN A 218 -13.08 -1.65 -2.89
CA ASN A 218 -12.93 -0.54 -3.84
C ASN A 218 -13.33 0.79 -3.20
N SER A 219 -13.05 1.90 -3.89
CA SER A 219 -13.50 3.25 -3.49
C SER A 219 -15.01 3.32 -3.27
N VAL A 220 -15.80 2.71 -4.16
CA VAL A 220 -17.27 2.66 -4.03
C VAL A 220 -17.70 1.98 -2.72
N GLY A 221 -17.02 0.91 -2.32
CA GLY A 221 -17.30 0.24 -1.05
C GLY A 221 -16.93 1.10 0.15
N TYR A 222 -15.90 1.93 0.01
CA TYR A 222 -15.49 2.90 1.02
C TYR A 222 -16.50 4.03 1.16
N ASP A 223 -16.96 4.61 0.07
CA ASP A 223 -17.99 5.66 0.10
C ASP A 223 -19.27 5.14 0.77
N ALA A 224 -19.72 3.93 0.39
CA ALA A 224 -20.87 3.28 1.03
C ALA A 224 -20.64 2.98 2.53
N MET A 225 -19.41 2.64 2.94
CA MET A 225 -19.07 2.51 4.36
C MET A 225 -19.20 3.86 5.07
N ILE A 226 -18.64 4.93 4.50
CA ILE A 226 -18.72 6.28 5.07
C ILE A 226 -20.17 6.74 5.21
N GLU A 227 -21.01 6.56 4.18
CA GLU A 227 -22.45 6.87 4.24
C GLU A 227 -23.13 6.15 5.41
N THR A 228 -22.92 4.83 5.53
CA THR A 228 -23.50 4.07 6.64
C THR A 228 -22.97 4.49 8.01
N VAL A 229 -21.72 4.97 8.10
CA VAL A 229 -21.17 5.51 9.34
C VAL A 229 -21.77 6.87 9.66
N LYS A 230 -21.99 7.73 8.66
CA LYS A 230 -22.68 9.04 8.83
C LYS A 230 -24.13 8.88 9.29
N GLU A 231 -24.84 7.87 8.78
CA GLU A 231 -26.19 7.53 9.22
C GLU A 231 -26.24 6.96 10.64
N HIS A 232 -25.14 6.41 11.14
CA HIS A 232 -25.08 5.75 12.43
C HIS A 232 -24.93 6.75 13.58
N THR A 233 -26.00 6.97 14.34
CA THR A 233 -26.03 7.98 15.41
C THR A 233 -25.21 7.67 16.66
N LYS A 234 -24.76 6.43 16.86
CA LYS A 234 -24.14 5.97 18.12
C LYS A 234 -22.73 5.46 17.93
N GLY A 235 -21.78 6.38 17.98
CA GLY A 235 -20.36 6.06 17.86
C GLY A 235 -19.97 5.61 16.46
N HIS A 236 -18.73 5.92 16.10
CA HIS A 236 -18.17 5.63 14.78
C HIS A 236 -17.00 4.67 14.92
N THR A 237 -17.23 3.56 15.62
CA THR A 237 -16.24 2.50 15.81
C THR A 237 -16.53 1.32 14.89
N ILE A 238 -15.54 0.93 14.09
CA ILE A 238 -15.63 -0.20 13.16
C ILE A 238 -14.53 -1.23 13.42
N PHE A 239 -14.86 -2.50 13.17
CA PHE A 239 -13.90 -3.60 13.09
C PHE A 239 -13.58 -3.90 11.62
N LEU A 240 -12.30 -3.92 11.29
CA LEU A 240 -11.75 -4.33 10.01
C LEU A 240 -11.15 -5.72 10.13
N PHE A 241 -11.42 -6.59 9.15
CA PHE A 241 -10.89 -7.94 9.06
C PHE A 241 -10.15 -8.07 7.73
N LEU A 242 -8.86 -8.35 7.80
CA LEU A 242 -8.00 -8.50 6.64
C LEU A 242 -7.24 -9.82 6.75
N PRO A 243 -7.15 -10.65 5.70
CA PRO A 243 -6.22 -11.77 5.70
C PRO A 243 -4.80 -11.28 6.01
N LYS A 244 -4.05 -12.00 6.83
CA LYS A 244 -2.65 -11.66 7.10
C LYS A 244 -1.92 -11.52 5.76
N PRO A 245 -1.38 -10.33 5.44
CA PRO A 245 -0.63 -10.17 4.20
C PRO A 245 0.53 -11.15 4.24
N VAL A 246 0.81 -11.75 3.09
CA VAL A 246 2.07 -12.47 2.92
C VAL A 246 3.11 -11.38 3.03
N ASN A 247 3.81 -11.35 4.17
CA ASN A 247 5.05 -10.62 4.25
C ASN A 247 5.91 -11.26 3.17
N LEU A 248 5.95 -10.63 1.98
CA LEU A 248 7.10 -10.74 1.11
C LEU A 248 8.20 -10.14 1.96
N GLU A 249 8.75 -10.99 2.83
CA GLU A 249 9.90 -10.70 3.66
C GLU A 249 10.86 -10.00 2.72
N ALA A 250 11.03 -8.69 2.94
CA ALA A 250 12.01 -7.93 2.20
C ALA A 250 13.27 -8.79 2.36
N PRO A 251 13.78 -9.38 1.25
CA PRO A 251 14.73 -10.49 1.30
C PRO A 251 15.75 -10.10 2.32
N ALA A 252 15.79 -10.87 3.42
CA ALA A 252 16.35 -10.41 4.68
C ALA A 252 17.53 -9.53 4.35
N THR A 253 17.44 -8.23 4.66
CA THR A 253 18.62 -7.38 4.57
C THR A 253 19.56 -7.81 5.69
N GLU A 254 19.93 -9.10 5.72
CA GLU A 254 21.25 -9.63 6.00
C GLU A 254 22.24 -9.10 4.96
N VAL A 255 22.24 -7.78 4.78
CA VAL A 255 23.47 -7.05 4.48
C VAL A 255 23.64 -6.08 5.64
N SER A 256 23.50 -6.60 6.86
CA SER A 256 24.45 -6.20 7.88
C SER A 256 25.79 -6.73 7.37
N SER A 257 26.44 -5.86 6.59
CA SER A 257 27.85 -5.82 6.26
C SER A 257 28.68 -5.75 7.56
N ARG A 258 28.50 -6.74 8.43
CA ARG A 258 29.28 -6.97 9.65
C ARG A 258 30.04 -8.29 9.62
N ASN A 259 29.84 -9.08 8.58
CA ASN A 259 30.90 -9.92 8.05
C ASN A 259 31.52 -9.12 6.88
N ASN A 260 32.30 -8.07 7.11
CA ASN A 260 33.73 -8.23 7.37
C ASN A 260 34.09 -9.62 7.92
N GLY A 261 33.83 -10.67 7.13
CA GLY A 261 34.84 -11.70 7.04
C GLY A 261 36.05 -10.90 6.61
N THR A 262 37.00 -10.74 7.52
CA THR A 262 38.39 -10.52 7.15
C THR A 262 38.62 -11.50 6.02
N TYR A 263 38.54 -11.03 4.78
CA TYR A 263 39.22 -11.69 3.69
C TYR A 263 40.66 -11.59 4.16
N GLU A 264 41.13 -12.65 4.80
CA GLU A 264 42.53 -12.93 4.94
C GLU A 264 42.99 -13.01 3.49
N TYR A 265 43.48 -11.86 3.01
CA TYR A 265 44.33 -11.76 1.84
C TYR A 265 45.59 -12.54 2.22
N ASP A 266 45.48 -13.86 2.26
CA ASP A 266 46.64 -14.73 2.16
C ASP A 266 47.19 -14.45 0.77
N GLU A 267 48.36 -13.83 0.77
CA GLU A 267 49.10 -13.33 -0.38
C GLU A 267 48.46 -12.12 -1.08
N ASP A 268 48.81 -10.96 -0.54
CA ASP A 268 48.95 -9.70 -1.27
C ASP A 268 49.98 -9.90 -2.40
N PRO A 269 49.62 -9.95 -3.71
CA PRO A 269 50.58 -9.69 -4.79
C PRO A 269 50.81 -8.17 -4.90
N GLY A 270 50.97 -7.51 -3.75
CA GLY A 270 51.35 -6.12 -3.62
C GLY A 270 52.83 -5.98 -3.89
N ASP A 271 53.23 -6.11 -5.16
CA ASP A 271 54.44 -5.42 -5.65
C ASP A 271 54.50 -5.26 -7.17
N VAL A 272 53.37 -5.35 -7.88
CA VAL A 272 53.30 -4.88 -9.28
C VAL A 272 51.97 -4.15 -9.53
N ALA A 273 51.69 -3.10 -8.77
CA ALA A 273 50.83 -2.05 -9.28
C ALA A 273 51.62 -1.34 -10.39
N PRO A 274 51.24 -1.40 -11.68
CA PRO A 274 51.93 -0.64 -12.70
C PRO A 274 51.57 0.82 -12.44
N GLU A 275 52.47 1.58 -11.81
CA GLU A 275 52.27 2.97 -11.39
C GLU A 275 51.99 3.95 -12.55
N ASP A 276 51.91 3.47 -13.80
CA ASP A 276 51.77 4.29 -15.01
C ASP A 276 50.56 3.98 -15.90
N LEU A 277 49.57 3.21 -15.42
CA LEU A 277 48.33 3.05 -16.19
C LEU A 277 47.51 4.35 -16.12
N SER A 278 47.51 5.10 -17.24
CA SER A 278 46.57 6.18 -17.49
C SER A 278 45.16 5.78 -17.02
N HIS A 279 44.42 6.71 -16.40
CA HIS A 279 43.04 6.52 -15.95
C HIS A 279 42.14 5.84 -17.01
N LYS A 280 42.40 6.09 -18.29
CA LYS A 280 41.73 5.43 -19.43
C LYS A 280 42.00 3.92 -19.49
N ALA A 281 43.24 3.50 -19.27
CA ALA A 281 43.64 2.10 -19.25
C ALA A 281 43.03 1.35 -18.06
N GLN A 282 42.96 2.00 -16.89
CA GLN A 282 42.29 1.42 -15.71
C GLN A 282 40.78 1.21 -15.95
N ILE A 283 40.09 2.19 -16.56
CA ILE A 283 38.68 2.03 -16.95
C ILE A 283 38.52 0.91 -17.99
N SER A 284 39.45 0.79 -18.95
CA SER A 284 39.40 -0.25 -19.97
C SER A 284 39.60 -1.66 -19.37
N ALA A 285 40.56 -1.82 -18.46
CA ALA A 285 40.81 -3.08 -17.76
C ALA A 285 39.59 -3.50 -16.92
N LEU A 286 38.99 -2.55 -16.19
CA LEU A 286 37.75 -2.82 -15.45
C LEU A 286 36.60 -3.20 -16.39
N ARG A 287 36.45 -2.56 -17.55
CA ARG A 287 35.41 -2.92 -18.52
C ARG A 287 35.61 -4.33 -19.09
N ALA A 288 36.85 -4.68 -19.41
CA ALA A 288 37.20 -6.00 -19.94
C ALA A 288 36.92 -7.12 -18.91
N GLY A 289 37.26 -6.89 -17.65
CA GLY A 289 37.06 -7.86 -16.57
C GLY A 289 35.59 -8.19 -16.23
N PHE A 290 34.62 -7.39 -16.70
CA PHE A 290 33.18 -7.64 -16.48
C PHE A 290 32.41 -7.93 -17.77
N SER A 291 33.10 -8.24 -18.87
CA SER A 291 32.46 -8.49 -20.18
C SER A 291 31.52 -9.70 -20.11
N THR A 292 32.00 -10.79 -19.52
CA THR A 292 31.29 -12.08 -19.44
C THR A 292 30.03 -12.00 -18.58
N GLU A 293 30.12 -11.40 -17.40
CA GLU A 293 28.99 -11.21 -16.48
C GLU A 293 27.94 -10.28 -17.08
N ARG A 294 28.39 -9.30 -17.88
CA ARG A 294 27.48 -8.41 -18.60
C ARG A 294 26.70 -9.16 -19.66
N GLU A 295 27.35 -9.96 -20.50
CA GLU A 295 26.66 -10.78 -21.50
C GLU A 295 25.65 -11.74 -20.87
N ASP A 296 25.98 -12.34 -19.73
CA ASP A 296 25.05 -13.21 -19.00
C ASP A 296 23.84 -12.45 -18.45
N LEU A 297 24.03 -11.23 -17.92
CA LEU A 297 22.93 -10.36 -17.51
C LEU A 297 22.05 -9.94 -18.69
N GLU A 298 22.67 -9.59 -19.80
CA GLU A 298 22.00 -9.21 -21.03
C GLU A 298 21.17 -10.36 -21.63
N ARG A 299 21.69 -11.59 -21.58
CA ARG A 299 20.96 -12.80 -21.98
C ARG A 299 19.81 -13.13 -21.04
N LYS A 300 19.99 -12.89 -19.73
CA LYS A 300 18.97 -13.15 -18.70
C LYS A 300 17.82 -12.14 -18.73
N PHE A 301 18.09 -10.90 -19.14
CA PHE A 301 17.13 -9.80 -19.16
C PHE A 301 17.10 -9.14 -20.55
N PRO A 302 16.43 -9.76 -21.54
CA PRO A 302 16.33 -9.21 -22.88
C PRO A 302 15.51 -7.90 -22.92
N ILE A 303 15.59 -7.18 -24.05
CA ILE A 303 14.77 -5.98 -24.28
C ILE A 303 13.29 -6.40 -24.27
N GLY A 304 12.46 -5.64 -23.57
CA GLY A 304 11.02 -5.93 -23.46
C GLY A 304 10.68 -7.05 -22.49
N ASN A 305 11.59 -7.40 -21.59
CA ASN A 305 11.33 -8.40 -20.55
C ASN A 305 10.24 -8.01 -19.55
N HIS A 306 9.82 -6.74 -19.52
CA HIS A 306 8.88 -6.21 -18.54
C HIS A 306 7.74 -5.44 -19.22
N VAL A 307 6.49 -5.79 -18.89
CA VAL A 307 5.28 -5.26 -19.54
C VAL A 307 5.16 -3.74 -19.46
N LEU A 308 5.59 -3.13 -18.33
CA LEU A 308 5.54 -1.67 -18.17
C LEU A 308 6.61 -0.91 -18.98
N PHE A 309 7.62 -1.59 -19.52
CA PHE A 309 8.75 -0.97 -20.22
C PHE A 309 9.20 -1.85 -21.40
N PRO A 310 8.38 -1.93 -22.47
CA PRO A 310 8.61 -2.85 -23.59
C PRO A 310 9.91 -2.58 -24.35
N GLU A 311 10.45 -1.37 -24.28
CA GLU A 311 11.67 -0.97 -24.99
C GLU A 311 12.94 -1.09 -24.15
N LYS A 312 12.83 -1.49 -22.88
CA LYS A 312 13.95 -1.45 -21.92
C LYS A 312 14.29 -2.84 -21.40
N ARG A 313 15.54 -2.99 -20.95
CA ARG A 313 16.00 -4.15 -20.16
C ARG A 313 15.84 -3.82 -18.69
N ILE A 314 14.80 -4.38 -18.07
CA ILE A 314 14.46 -4.06 -16.68
C ILE A 314 14.81 -5.21 -15.76
N TYR A 315 15.64 -4.93 -14.76
CA TYR A 315 15.76 -5.78 -13.59
C TYR A 315 14.66 -5.37 -12.59
N ALA A 316 13.79 -6.30 -12.21
CA ALA A 316 12.72 -6.07 -11.25
C ALA A 316 12.96 -6.89 -9.98
N LYS A 317 13.01 -6.21 -8.83
CA LYS A 317 13.11 -6.87 -7.51
C LYS A 317 12.38 -6.02 -6.47
N ASN A 318 11.48 -6.65 -5.72
CA ASN A 318 10.73 -6.01 -4.62
C ASN A 318 9.93 -4.77 -5.05
N GLY A 319 9.31 -4.80 -6.24
CA GLY A 319 8.56 -3.65 -6.78
C GLY A 319 9.42 -2.44 -7.14
N LEU A 320 10.75 -2.58 -7.11
CA LEU A 320 11.69 -1.61 -7.65
C LEU A 320 12.18 -2.09 -9.02
N PHE A 321 12.41 -1.13 -9.90
CA PHE A 321 12.82 -1.34 -11.27
C PHE A 321 14.16 -0.63 -11.52
N TRP A 322 15.10 -1.35 -12.14
CA TRP A 322 16.38 -0.81 -12.57
C TRP A 322 16.55 -1.06 -14.06
N GLU A 323 16.86 0.02 -14.78
CA GLU A 323 17.19 -0.06 -16.20
C GLU A 323 18.65 -0.44 -16.35
N MET A 324 18.91 -1.53 -17.08
CA MET A 324 20.26 -1.90 -17.48
C MET A 324 20.64 -1.08 -18.71
N THR A 325 21.39 -0.01 -18.51
CA THR A 325 21.90 0.83 -19.61
C THR A 325 23.23 0.31 -20.13
N SER A 326 23.42 0.38 -21.44
CA SER A 326 24.73 0.16 -22.05
C SER A 326 25.63 1.36 -21.78
N LEU A 327 26.77 1.13 -21.11
CA LEU A 327 27.79 2.15 -20.83
C LEU A 327 28.60 2.56 -22.06
#